data_AF-A0A2P8W4V2-F1
#
_entry.id   AF-A0A2P8W4V2-F1
#
_cell.length_a   1.000
_cell.length_b   1.000
_cell.length_c   1.000
_cell.angle_alpha   90.00
_cell.angle_beta   90.00
_cell.angle_gamma   90.00
#
_symmetry.space_group_name_H-M   'P 1'
#
loop_
_entity.id
_entity.type
_entity.pdbx_description
1 polymer ?
#
loop_
_entity_poly.entity_id
_entity_poly.type
_entity_poly.pdbx_seq_one_letter_code
_entity_poly.pdbx_strand_id
1 'polypeptide(L)'
;MMTNARQTPCEETTTERPHLALLIQDGQRRQIVPLSRRYYSIGHDRHNDIRLTSPGVFCHHASLVWLGDHYFIQTSGSQPSDGGENPSDSRLSINGQPLVAGHLSPGDSISFGWGVRARLVAVRSAPVPMPPAPKPWSALSKARQEQRGQTSCGLIEFFPDLILRVDSQGDILEVQPSVDPDLGRLICSPGQSVTDCFETSFVVNLFSYGQRASETRSLQTFEAAITLDSQRLFCEVRLVPAGPGEHIAIIRNITERKRLEQALLADAIHDSLTGLLNRSAFMAKAAQAIALKKSSAAYNFAVLFVDLDNFKVVNDSLGHLVGDQLLIEIARKFKTGLRPCDTVARLGGDEFAILLHDIPSGAIALELAHQVQQSLAMPLRLGDREVLSSASIGIAYSDGDYDSVEAILHHADVAMYRAKAAGRSQYALFDPTLDR
;
A
#
# COMPACT_ATOMS: atom_id res chain seq x y z
N MET A 1 34.29 64.31 -3.08
CA MET A 1 34.42 62.89 -2.68
C MET A 1 33.50 62.67 -1.50
N MET A 2 32.52 61.79 -1.42
CA MET A 2 32.05 60.68 -2.25
C MET A 2 30.56 60.45 -1.92
N THR A 3 29.72 60.49 -2.95
CA THR A 3 28.56 59.63 -3.30
C THR A 3 27.66 59.01 -2.21
N ASN A 4 26.40 59.47 -2.22
CA ASN A 4 25.18 58.73 -1.83
C ASN A 4 25.08 57.36 -2.52
N ALA A 5 25.08 56.27 -1.76
CA ALA A 5 24.69 54.95 -2.24
C ALA A 5 23.17 54.80 -2.11
N ARG A 6 22.45 54.96 -3.22
CA ARG A 6 21.07 54.47 -3.38
C ARG A 6 21.13 52.95 -3.38
N GLN A 7 20.51 52.31 -2.39
CA GLN A 7 20.14 50.90 -2.49
C GLN A 7 19.05 50.78 -3.56
N THR A 8 19.38 50.08 -4.63
CA THR A 8 18.42 49.52 -5.59
C THR A 8 17.53 48.52 -4.85
N PRO A 9 16.20 48.57 -5.00
CA PRO A 9 15.35 47.46 -4.55
C PRO A 9 15.70 46.23 -5.39
N CYS A 10 15.95 45.10 -4.74
CA CYS A 10 15.93 43.80 -5.39
C CYS A 10 14.59 43.64 -6.10
N GLU A 11 14.63 43.56 -7.43
CA GLU A 11 13.52 43.04 -8.23
C GLU A 11 13.23 41.63 -7.73
N GLU A 12 12.09 41.46 -7.04
CA GLU A 12 11.45 40.16 -6.92
C GLU A 12 11.13 39.70 -8.34
N THR A 13 11.99 38.84 -8.89
CA THR A 13 11.71 38.13 -10.12
C THR A 13 10.50 37.22 -9.84
N THR A 14 9.30 37.73 -10.11
CA THR A 14 8.13 36.90 -10.34
C THR A 14 8.48 35.97 -11.50
N THR A 15 8.82 34.72 -11.20
CA THR A 15 9.08 33.69 -12.20
C THR A 15 7.78 33.49 -12.98
N GLU A 16 7.67 34.10 -14.16
CA GLU A 16 6.54 33.93 -15.05
C GLU A 16 6.35 32.42 -15.31
N ARG A 17 5.12 31.92 -15.10
CA ARG A 17 4.78 30.52 -15.40
C ARG A 17 5.18 30.24 -16.86
N PRO A 18 5.93 29.15 -17.13
CA PRO A 18 6.31 28.85 -18.50
C PRO A 18 5.04 28.64 -19.34
N HIS A 19 4.94 29.34 -20.47
CA HIS A 19 3.84 29.15 -21.41
C HIS A 19 4.01 27.79 -22.10
N LEU A 20 3.31 26.77 -21.61
CA LEU A 20 3.34 25.43 -22.17
C LEU A 20 2.15 25.19 -23.09
N ALA A 21 2.33 24.35 -24.09
CA ALA A 21 1.23 23.87 -24.93
C ALA A 21 1.38 22.38 -25.23
N LEU A 22 0.25 21.69 -25.33
CA LEU A 22 0.18 20.31 -25.78
C LEU A 22 -0.14 20.30 -27.29
N LEU A 23 0.79 19.80 -28.10
CA LEU A 23 0.57 19.57 -29.54
C LEU A 23 0.06 18.14 -29.72
N ILE A 24 -1.23 17.96 -30.03
CA ILE A 24 -1.87 16.64 -30.09
C ILE A 24 -2.22 16.29 -31.54
N GLN A 25 -1.85 15.08 -31.94
CA GLN A 25 -2.23 14.41 -33.18
C GLN A 25 -3.17 13.25 -32.81
N ASP A 26 -4.41 13.33 -33.28
CA ASP A 26 -5.48 12.36 -33.03
C ASP A 26 -6.09 11.95 -34.38
N GLY A 27 -5.64 10.82 -34.93
CA GLY A 27 -5.93 10.44 -36.31
C GLY A 27 -5.43 11.50 -37.30
N GLN A 28 -6.33 12.09 -38.10
CA GLN A 28 -6.01 13.20 -39.02
C GLN A 28 -6.12 14.58 -38.35
N ARG A 29 -6.66 14.66 -37.13
CA ARG A 29 -6.90 15.92 -36.43
C ARG A 29 -5.64 16.36 -35.69
N ARG A 30 -5.29 17.64 -35.83
CA ARG A 30 -4.25 18.31 -35.04
C ARG A 30 -4.90 19.36 -34.16
N GLN A 31 -4.54 19.38 -32.88
CA GLN A 31 -4.97 20.41 -31.95
C GLN A 31 -3.78 20.91 -31.13
N ILE A 32 -3.77 22.21 -30.85
CA ILE A 32 -2.80 22.87 -29.97
C ILE A 32 -3.58 23.32 -28.75
N VAL A 33 -3.25 22.76 -27.58
CA VAL A 33 -3.90 23.11 -26.32
C VAL A 33 -2.94 23.96 -25.49
N PRO A 34 -3.13 25.29 -25.38
CA PRO A 34 -2.35 26.09 -24.45
C PRO A 34 -2.68 25.68 -23.01
N LEU A 35 -1.64 25.38 -22.23
CA LEU A 35 -1.76 24.90 -20.87
C LEU A 35 -1.57 26.05 -19.87
N SER A 36 -2.68 26.63 -19.44
CA SER A 36 -2.76 27.75 -18.49
C SER A 36 -3.51 27.42 -17.19
N ARG A 37 -4.25 26.31 -17.15
CA ARG A 37 -5.03 25.85 -15.99
C ARG A 37 -4.22 24.88 -15.12
N ARG A 38 -4.57 24.76 -13.84
CA ARG A 38 -3.90 23.79 -12.96
C ARG A 38 -4.31 22.36 -13.24
N TYR A 39 -5.48 22.15 -13.82
CA TYR A 39 -6.00 20.82 -14.13
C TYR A 39 -6.57 20.78 -15.55
N TYR A 40 -6.34 19.66 -16.25
CA TYR A 40 -7.01 19.32 -17.50
C TYR A 40 -7.48 17.87 -17.47
N SER A 41 -8.76 17.65 -17.77
CA SER A 41 -9.28 16.32 -18.08
C SER A 41 -9.07 15.98 -19.56
N ILE A 42 -8.68 14.73 -19.86
CA ILE A 42 -8.39 14.25 -21.21
C ILE A 42 -9.19 12.97 -21.48
N GLY A 43 -9.94 12.93 -22.59
CA GLY A 43 -10.68 11.72 -22.95
C GLY A 43 -11.69 11.91 -24.08
N HIS A 44 -12.49 10.88 -24.33
CA HIS A 44 -13.48 10.89 -25.42
C HIS A 44 -14.75 11.69 -25.10
N ASP A 45 -15.07 11.81 -23.81
CA ASP A 45 -16.27 12.52 -23.36
C ASP A 45 -16.22 14.01 -23.77
N ARG A 46 -17.40 14.55 -24.08
CA ARG A 46 -17.57 15.94 -24.55
C ARG A 46 -17.28 16.99 -23.49
N HIS A 47 -17.27 16.64 -22.21
CA HIS A 47 -17.02 17.55 -21.10
C HIS A 47 -15.53 17.61 -20.71
N ASN A 48 -14.67 16.79 -21.30
CA ASN A 48 -13.23 16.88 -21.06
C ASN A 48 -12.65 18.18 -21.61
N ASP A 49 -11.68 18.77 -20.90
CA ASP A 49 -10.95 19.96 -21.37
C ASP A 49 -10.19 19.67 -22.67
N ILE A 50 -9.63 18.46 -22.79
CA ILE A 50 -8.91 17.98 -23.97
C ILE A 50 -9.63 16.77 -24.53
N ARG A 51 -10.45 17.01 -25.55
CA ARG A 51 -11.23 15.96 -26.20
C ARG A 51 -10.40 15.20 -27.23
N LEU A 52 -10.45 13.88 -27.15
CA LEU A 52 -9.87 12.93 -28.10
C LEU A 52 -10.98 12.16 -28.81
N THR A 53 -10.81 11.87 -30.09
CA THR A 53 -11.85 11.33 -30.98
C THR A 53 -11.51 9.96 -31.54
N SER A 54 -10.25 9.49 -31.42
CA SER A 54 -9.86 8.16 -31.88
C SER A 54 -10.68 7.04 -31.21
N PRO A 55 -11.13 6.04 -31.99
CA PRO A 55 -11.81 4.86 -31.45
C PRO A 55 -10.91 4.11 -30.45
N GLY A 56 -11.44 3.85 -29.26
CA GLY A 56 -10.73 3.15 -28.18
C GLY A 56 -10.24 4.06 -27.05
N VAL A 57 -10.18 5.37 -27.24
CA VAL A 57 -9.91 6.29 -26.13
C VAL A 57 -11.05 6.25 -25.12
N PHE A 58 -10.73 6.07 -23.84
CA PHE A 58 -11.72 6.03 -22.75
C PHE A 58 -12.42 7.38 -22.54
N CYS A 59 -13.63 7.36 -21.95
CA CYS A 59 -14.40 8.58 -21.65
C CYS A 59 -13.60 9.57 -20.80
N HIS A 60 -12.91 9.07 -19.76
CA HIS A 60 -11.88 9.78 -19.03
C HIS A 60 -10.61 8.94 -19.16
N HIS A 61 -9.67 9.44 -19.93
CA HIS A 61 -8.50 8.66 -20.34
C HIS A 61 -7.27 9.04 -19.53
N ALA A 62 -7.04 10.34 -19.33
CA ALA A 62 -5.94 10.85 -18.52
C ALA A 62 -6.30 12.20 -17.87
N SER A 63 -5.49 12.61 -16.91
CA SER A 63 -5.57 13.91 -16.25
C SER A 63 -4.18 14.57 -16.24
N LEU A 64 -4.12 15.89 -16.46
CA LEU A 64 -2.92 16.70 -16.26
C LEU A 64 -3.12 17.59 -15.04
N VAL A 65 -2.12 17.63 -14.16
CA VAL A 65 -2.12 18.46 -12.95
C VAL A 65 -0.85 19.29 -12.89
N TRP A 66 -0.96 20.60 -12.71
CA TRP A 66 0.16 21.50 -12.48
C TRP A 66 0.57 21.45 -11.01
N LEU A 67 1.83 21.09 -10.74
CA LEU A 67 2.38 20.95 -9.39
C LEU A 67 3.21 22.16 -8.94
N GLY A 68 3.13 23.29 -9.66
CA GLY A 68 3.84 24.53 -9.34
C GLY A 68 4.90 24.88 -10.37
N ASP A 69 5.67 23.89 -10.83
CA ASP A 69 6.82 24.02 -11.74
C ASP A 69 6.70 23.14 -13.01
N HIS A 70 5.98 22.02 -12.94
CA HIS A 70 5.74 21.12 -14.06
C HIS A 70 4.32 20.53 -14.06
N TYR A 71 3.91 19.93 -15.19
CA TYR A 71 2.69 19.14 -15.27
C TYR A 71 2.98 17.67 -14.92
N PHE A 72 2.08 17.05 -14.18
CA PHE A 72 2.04 15.63 -13.90
C PHE A 72 0.89 15.00 -14.66
N ILE A 73 1.11 13.88 -15.33
CA ILE A 73 0.08 13.15 -16.09
C ILE A 73 -0.20 11.80 -15.43
N GLN A 74 -1.47 11.43 -15.32
CA GLN A 74 -1.89 10.13 -14.82
C GLN A 74 -3.09 9.61 -15.60
N THR A 75 -3.18 8.29 -15.72
CA THR A 75 -4.35 7.61 -16.28
C THR A 75 -5.55 7.77 -15.36
N SER A 76 -6.70 8.15 -15.91
CA SER A 76 -7.93 8.24 -15.13
C SER A 76 -8.50 6.83 -14.92
N GLY A 77 -7.89 6.03 -14.04
CA GLY A 77 -8.24 4.64 -13.80
C GLY A 77 -9.11 4.46 -12.56
N SER A 78 -10.29 3.88 -12.74
CA SER A 78 -11.04 3.14 -11.73
C SER A 78 -10.11 2.22 -10.95
N GLN A 79 -10.16 2.29 -9.61
CA GLN A 79 -9.70 1.16 -8.80
C GLN A 79 -10.72 0.02 -8.85
N PRO A 80 -10.27 -1.23 -8.66
CA PRO A 80 -11.04 -2.44 -8.96
C PRO A 80 -12.17 -2.60 -7.95
N SER A 81 -13.39 -2.28 -8.35
CA SER A 81 -14.58 -2.86 -7.75
C SER A 81 -14.78 -4.23 -8.40
N ASP A 82 -14.42 -5.29 -7.69
CA ASP A 82 -14.57 -6.70 -8.05
C ASP A 82 -13.78 -7.18 -9.28
N GLY A 83 -12.70 -7.94 -9.02
CA GLY A 83 -12.20 -8.96 -9.94
C GLY A 83 -11.76 -8.50 -11.33
N GLY A 84 -10.47 -8.14 -11.44
CA GLY A 84 -9.70 -8.33 -12.67
C GLY A 84 -9.78 -7.23 -13.73
N GLU A 85 -9.01 -6.16 -13.53
CA GLU A 85 -8.37 -5.46 -14.66
C GLU A 85 -6.87 -5.33 -14.37
N ASN A 86 -6.08 -5.75 -15.36
CA ASN A 86 -4.63 -5.83 -15.28
C ASN A 86 -4.06 -4.43 -15.55
N PRO A 87 -3.06 -3.90 -14.79
CA PRO A 87 -2.45 -2.59 -15.01
C PRO A 87 -1.88 -2.37 -16.43
N SER A 88 -1.75 -3.45 -17.21
CA SER A 88 -1.29 -3.48 -18.60
C SER A 88 -2.27 -2.92 -19.64
N ASP A 89 -3.50 -2.55 -19.26
CA ASP A 89 -4.48 -1.96 -20.20
C ASP A 89 -4.40 -0.43 -20.31
N SER A 90 -3.64 0.23 -19.42
CA SER A 90 -3.25 1.62 -19.62
C SER A 90 -2.26 1.70 -20.79
N ARG A 91 -2.70 2.26 -21.92
CA ARG A 91 -1.87 2.54 -23.10
C ARG A 91 -1.18 3.91 -23.04
N LEU A 92 -1.16 4.55 -21.87
CA LEU A 92 -0.44 5.81 -21.67
C LEU A 92 1.07 5.54 -21.61
N SER A 93 1.86 6.29 -22.37
CA SER A 93 3.33 6.23 -22.31
C SER A 93 3.97 7.60 -22.53
N ILE A 94 5.11 7.82 -21.88
CA ILE A 94 5.98 8.98 -22.10
C ILE A 94 7.27 8.48 -22.74
N ASN A 95 7.65 9.07 -23.87
CA ASN A 95 8.86 8.72 -24.62
C ASN A 95 8.98 7.20 -24.92
N GLY A 96 7.84 6.53 -25.11
CA GLY A 96 7.76 5.10 -25.41
C GLY A 96 7.78 4.17 -24.18
N GLN A 97 7.96 4.69 -22.97
CA GLN A 97 7.87 3.92 -21.73
C GLN A 97 6.44 3.89 -21.20
N PRO A 98 5.81 2.72 -21.02
CA PRO A 98 4.47 2.59 -20.43
C PRO A 98 4.43 3.20 -19.04
N LEU A 99 3.36 3.94 -18.74
CA LEU A 99 3.24 4.69 -17.50
C LEU A 99 1.79 4.67 -17.00
N VAL A 100 1.64 4.54 -15.69
CA VAL A 100 0.36 4.80 -15.01
C VAL A 100 0.28 6.28 -14.58
N ALA A 101 1.38 6.86 -14.08
CA ALA A 101 1.50 8.27 -13.72
C ALA A 101 2.97 8.78 -13.75
N GLY A 102 3.22 10.07 -14.06
CA GLY A 102 4.57 10.65 -14.03
C GLY A 102 4.67 12.12 -14.47
N HIS A 103 5.84 12.72 -14.25
CA HIS A 103 6.14 14.12 -14.54
C HIS A 103 6.37 14.38 -16.03
N LEU A 104 6.00 15.56 -16.52
CA LEU A 104 6.22 15.99 -17.89
C LEU A 104 7.21 17.15 -17.98
N SER A 105 8.17 17.01 -18.88
CA SER A 105 9.14 18.02 -19.26
C SER A 105 8.86 18.54 -20.68
N PRO A 106 9.14 19.84 -20.97
CA PRO A 106 9.06 20.35 -22.33
C PRO A 106 9.93 19.51 -23.28
N GLY A 107 9.32 19.01 -24.36
CA GLY A 107 9.95 18.11 -25.32
C GLY A 107 9.41 16.68 -25.27
N ASP A 108 8.80 16.27 -24.16
CA ASP A 108 8.27 14.92 -23.96
C ASP A 108 7.18 14.56 -24.98
N SER A 109 7.28 13.33 -25.50
CA SER A 109 6.28 12.74 -26.38
C SER A 109 5.36 11.82 -25.57
N ILE A 110 4.09 12.16 -25.50
CA ILE A 110 3.04 11.40 -24.81
C ILE A 110 2.29 10.56 -25.86
N SER A 111 2.01 9.31 -25.58
CA SER A 111 1.09 8.47 -26.37
C SER A 111 -0.09 8.09 -25.49
N PHE A 112 -1.31 8.32 -25.98
CA PHE A 112 -2.57 7.95 -25.31
C PHE A 112 -3.14 6.63 -25.89
N GLY A 113 -2.32 5.85 -26.59
CA GLY A 113 -2.79 4.68 -27.32
C GLY A 113 -3.58 5.02 -28.58
N TRP A 114 -3.96 3.99 -29.34
CA TRP A 114 -4.78 4.08 -30.56
C TRP A 114 -4.33 5.12 -31.60
N GLY A 115 -3.02 5.35 -31.68
CA GLY A 115 -2.42 6.30 -32.63
C GLY A 115 -2.50 7.77 -32.20
N VAL A 116 -3.06 8.07 -31.01
CA VAL A 116 -3.10 9.41 -30.44
C VAL A 116 -1.75 9.73 -29.79
N ARG A 117 -1.10 10.78 -30.30
CA ARG A 117 0.19 11.25 -29.78
C ARG A 117 0.12 12.72 -29.43
N ALA A 118 0.82 13.12 -28.40
CA ALA A 118 0.98 14.51 -28.03
C ALA A 118 2.44 14.83 -27.75
N ARG A 119 2.80 16.11 -27.88
CA ARG A 119 4.11 16.62 -27.46
C ARG A 119 3.93 17.85 -26.60
N LEU A 120 4.53 17.86 -25.42
CA LEU A 120 4.58 19.05 -24.58
C LEU A 120 5.66 19.98 -25.14
N VAL A 121 5.33 21.24 -25.41
CA VAL A 121 6.27 22.23 -25.93
C VAL A 121 6.23 23.51 -25.10
N ALA A 122 7.40 24.13 -24.92
CA ALA A 122 7.48 25.49 -24.43
C ALA A 122 7.19 26.46 -25.59
N VAL A 123 6.22 27.34 -25.38
CA VAL A 123 5.85 28.39 -26.32
C VAL A 123 6.59 29.65 -25.88
N ARG A 124 7.33 30.27 -26.81
CA ARG A 124 7.93 31.58 -26.56
C ARG A 124 6.80 32.60 -26.44
N SER A 125 6.69 33.27 -25.30
CA SER A 125 5.85 34.45 -25.14
C SER A 125 6.38 35.55 -26.07
N ALA A 126 5.55 36.05 -26.98
CA ALA A 126 5.74 37.39 -27.49
C ALA A 126 5.29 38.36 -26.39
N PRO A 127 6.01 39.46 -26.11
CA PRO A 127 5.57 40.42 -25.10
C PRO A 127 4.22 40.99 -25.52
N VAL A 128 3.17 40.62 -24.78
CA VAL A 128 1.86 41.24 -24.90
C VAL A 128 1.97 42.61 -24.23
N PRO A 129 1.54 43.73 -24.86
CA PRO A 129 1.53 45.01 -24.20
C PRO A 129 0.66 44.93 -22.95
N MET A 130 1.21 45.29 -21.79
CA MET A 130 0.45 45.33 -20.55
C MET A 130 -0.80 46.20 -20.73
N PRO A 131 -2.01 45.72 -20.39
CA PRO A 131 -3.11 46.63 -20.13
C PRO A 131 -2.72 47.56 -18.96
N PRO A 132 -3.18 48.83 -18.95
CA PRO A 132 -2.80 49.77 -17.92
C PRO A 132 -3.17 49.24 -16.53
N ALA A 133 -2.28 49.49 -15.56
CA ALA A 133 -2.42 49.04 -14.19
C ALA A 133 -3.83 49.31 -13.62
N PRO A 134 -4.43 48.37 -12.88
CA PRO A 134 -5.67 48.65 -12.18
C PRO A 134 -5.44 49.81 -11.20
N LYS A 135 -6.36 50.79 -11.23
CA LYS A 135 -6.36 51.92 -10.28
C LYS A 135 -6.37 51.37 -8.85
N PRO A 136 -5.73 52.06 -7.89
CA PRO A 136 -5.80 51.67 -6.49
C PRO A 136 -7.28 51.63 -6.06
N TRP A 137 -7.74 50.46 -5.62
CA TRP A 137 -9.10 50.30 -5.13
C TRP A 137 -9.18 50.92 -3.74
N SER A 138 -9.46 52.23 -3.70
CA SER A 138 -10.02 52.87 -2.52
C SER A 138 -11.52 52.60 -2.49
N ALA A 139 -11.96 51.96 -1.41
CA ALA A 139 -13.28 51.99 -0.80
C ALA A 139 -14.51 52.15 -1.71
N LEU A 140 -15.26 51.05 -1.82
CA LEU A 140 -16.74 50.89 -1.78
C LEU A 140 -16.98 49.47 -2.33
N SER A 141 -17.33 48.46 -1.53
CA SER A 141 -18.49 48.47 -0.64
C SER A 141 -18.32 47.53 0.57
N LYS A 142 -18.42 48.12 1.76
CA LYS A 142 -19.21 47.53 2.85
C LYS A 142 -20.64 47.31 2.33
N ALA A 143 -20.92 46.18 1.66
CA ALA A 143 -22.27 45.69 1.36
C ALA A 143 -22.23 44.32 0.66
N ARG A 144 -21.65 43.30 1.30
CA ARG A 144 -22.06 41.88 1.15
C ARG A 144 -21.52 41.00 2.27
N GLN A 145 -21.35 41.61 3.44
CA GLN A 145 -20.76 41.01 4.64
C GLN A 145 -21.79 40.83 5.76
N GLU A 146 -23.08 40.99 5.46
CA GLU A 146 -24.18 40.73 6.38
C GLU A 146 -25.23 39.91 5.63
N GLN A 147 -25.65 38.80 6.24
CA GLN A 147 -26.75 37.92 5.83
C GLN A 147 -26.49 36.91 4.69
N ARG A 148 -25.67 35.90 4.97
CA ARG A 148 -26.03 34.50 4.66
C ARG A 148 -25.58 33.59 5.80
N GLY A 149 -26.49 33.41 6.75
CA GLY A 149 -26.59 32.21 7.58
C GLY A 149 -25.43 31.96 8.54
N GLN A 150 -25.29 32.82 9.54
CA GLN A 150 -24.71 32.43 10.82
C GLN A 150 -25.71 31.51 11.54
N THR A 151 -25.87 30.32 10.98
CA THR A 151 -26.26 29.11 11.70
C THR A 151 -25.04 28.21 11.59
N SER A 152 -23.97 28.56 12.32
CA SER A 152 -23.03 27.54 12.79
C SER A 152 -23.90 26.58 13.58
N CYS A 153 -24.27 25.46 12.96
CA CYS A 153 -24.81 24.35 13.70
C CYS A 153 -23.63 23.87 14.54
N GLY A 154 -23.63 24.11 15.85
CA GLY A 154 -22.52 23.74 16.76
C GLY A 154 -22.13 22.25 16.74
N LEU A 155 -22.85 21.43 15.97
CA LEU A 155 -22.51 20.04 15.62
C LEU A 155 -21.33 19.92 14.64
N ILE A 156 -21.02 20.94 13.84
CA ILE A 156 -19.99 20.87 12.78
C ILE A 156 -18.58 21.17 13.33
N GLU A 157 -18.47 21.93 14.43
CA GLU A 157 -17.17 22.28 15.04
C GLU A 157 -16.40 21.08 15.61
N PHE A 158 -17.11 19.97 15.88
CA PHE A 158 -16.52 18.74 16.43
C PHE A 158 -16.46 17.58 15.43
N PHE A 159 -16.52 17.87 14.13
CA PHE A 159 -16.47 16.81 13.12
C PHE A 159 -15.06 16.18 13.07
N PRO A 160 -14.94 14.84 13.16
CA PRO A 160 -13.64 14.15 13.10
C PRO A 160 -13.05 14.10 11.68
N ASP A 161 -13.82 14.49 10.66
CA ASP A 161 -13.38 14.51 9.27
C ASP A 161 -12.96 15.93 8.87
N LEU A 162 -11.91 16.04 8.06
CA LEU A 162 -11.51 17.31 7.44
C LEU A 162 -12.41 17.54 6.21
N ILE A 163 -13.12 18.67 6.16
CA ILE A 163 -14.00 18.98 5.03
C ILE A 163 -13.44 20.18 4.28
N LEU A 164 -13.22 20.00 2.98
CA LEU A 164 -12.75 21.04 2.08
C LEU A 164 -13.81 21.28 1.02
N ARG A 165 -14.16 22.53 0.77
CA ARG A 165 -14.86 22.91 -0.46
C ARG A 165 -13.85 23.52 -1.41
N VAL A 166 -13.78 22.99 -2.60
CA VAL A 166 -12.75 23.30 -3.59
C VAL A 166 -13.39 23.54 -4.96
N ASP A 167 -12.79 24.45 -5.72
CA ASP A 167 -13.24 24.75 -7.07
C ASP A 167 -12.57 23.84 -8.13
N SER A 168 -12.90 24.08 -9.39
CA SER A 168 -12.39 23.29 -10.52
C SER A 168 -10.88 23.43 -10.76
N GLN A 169 -10.24 24.44 -10.17
CA GLN A 169 -8.80 24.69 -10.25
C GLN A 169 -8.06 24.16 -9.01
N GLY A 170 -8.78 23.67 -8.00
CA GLY A 170 -8.23 23.16 -6.75
C GLY A 170 -7.88 24.26 -5.76
N ASP A 171 -8.46 25.46 -5.93
CA ASP A 171 -8.40 26.49 -4.92
C ASP A 171 -9.43 26.19 -3.82
N ILE A 172 -9.00 26.28 -2.57
CA ILE A 172 -9.81 25.98 -1.40
C ILE A 172 -10.73 27.18 -1.13
N LEU A 173 -12.04 26.97 -1.23
CA LEU A 173 -13.06 27.98 -0.97
C LEU A 173 -13.44 28.03 0.51
N GLU A 174 -13.49 26.88 1.15
CA GLU A 174 -13.93 26.72 2.54
C GLU A 174 -13.22 25.53 3.18
N VAL A 175 -12.93 25.65 4.47
CA VAL A 175 -12.29 24.60 5.28
C VAL A 175 -13.08 24.47 6.56
N GLN A 176 -13.53 23.24 6.85
CA GLN A 176 -13.89 22.82 8.19
C GLN A 176 -12.76 21.93 8.71
N PRO A 177 -11.95 22.41 9.68
CA PRO A 177 -10.87 21.61 10.25
C PRO A 177 -11.43 20.41 11.02
N SER A 178 -10.65 19.34 11.04
CA SER A 178 -10.96 18.13 11.80
C SER A 178 -10.54 18.28 13.27
N VAL A 179 -11.31 17.66 14.19
CA VAL A 179 -10.89 17.47 15.59
C VAL A 179 -10.06 16.19 15.83
N ASP A 180 -9.89 15.34 14.81
CA ASP A 180 -8.99 14.20 14.88
C ASP A 180 -7.55 14.70 15.11
N PRO A 181 -6.81 14.15 16.08
CA PRO A 181 -5.52 14.68 16.50
C PRO A 181 -4.43 14.55 15.44
N ASP A 182 -4.61 13.70 14.42
CA ASP A 182 -3.68 13.53 13.32
C ASP A 182 -4.09 14.41 12.14
N LEU A 183 -5.35 14.31 11.68
CA LEU A 183 -5.85 15.14 10.58
C LEU A 183 -5.92 16.63 10.92
N GLY A 184 -6.18 17.00 12.18
CA GLY A 184 -6.22 18.39 12.64
C GLY A 184 -4.87 19.11 12.50
N ARG A 185 -3.77 18.38 12.25
CA ARG A 185 -2.45 18.96 11.95
C ARG A 185 -2.31 19.43 10.50
N LEU A 186 -3.21 19.02 9.59
CA LEU A 186 -3.22 19.54 8.23
C LEU A 186 -3.66 21.00 8.23
N ILE A 187 -2.72 21.89 7.89
CA ILE A 187 -2.98 23.32 7.79
C ILE A 187 -3.45 23.62 6.37
N CYS A 188 -4.77 23.76 6.20
CA CYS A 188 -5.41 24.24 4.97
C CYS A 188 -6.15 25.54 5.27
N SER A 189 -6.05 26.52 4.37
CA SER A 189 -6.74 27.81 4.50
C SER A 189 -7.51 28.17 3.24
N PRO A 190 -8.66 28.86 3.34
CA PRO A 190 -9.33 29.43 2.17
C PRO A 190 -8.37 30.30 1.33
N GLY A 191 -8.41 30.14 0.01
CA GLY A 191 -7.53 30.79 -0.95
C GLY A 191 -6.20 30.08 -1.21
N GLN A 192 -5.83 29.06 -0.42
CA GLN A 192 -4.69 28.19 -0.73
C GLN A 192 -5.09 27.14 -1.78
N SER A 193 -4.08 26.59 -2.46
CA SER A 193 -4.32 25.46 -3.36
C SER A 193 -4.13 24.13 -2.65
N VAL A 194 -4.94 23.14 -3.04
CA VAL A 194 -4.77 21.76 -2.57
C VAL A 194 -3.40 21.17 -2.93
N THR A 195 -2.75 21.69 -3.99
CA THR A 195 -1.37 21.30 -4.37
C THR A 195 -0.34 21.66 -3.32
N ASP A 196 -0.63 22.70 -2.53
CA ASP A 196 0.29 23.22 -1.50
C ASP A 196 0.08 22.50 -0.17
N CYS A 197 -1.04 21.80 -0.02
CA CYS A 197 -1.47 21.14 1.21
C CYS A 197 -1.28 19.61 1.19
N PHE A 198 -1.29 19.00 0.00
CA PHE A 198 -1.32 17.55 -0.16
C PHE A 198 -0.28 17.05 -1.17
N GLU A 199 0.15 15.80 -1.01
CA GLU A 199 1.03 15.13 -1.95
C GLU A 199 0.40 14.98 -3.34
N THR A 200 1.24 14.94 -4.38
CA THR A 200 0.84 14.79 -5.78
C THR A 200 -0.19 13.69 -6.01
N SER A 201 0.03 12.50 -5.44
CA SER A 201 -0.86 11.35 -5.64
C SER A 201 -2.27 11.60 -5.10
N PHE A 202 -2.37 12.29 -3.96
CA PHE A 202 -3.64 12.68 -3.35
C PHE A 202 -4.36 13.72 -4.21
N VAL A 203 -3.64 14.76 -4.63
CA VAL A 203 -4.17 15.86 -5.45
C VAL A 203 -4.73 15.35 -6.77
N VAL A 204 -4.00 14.45 -7.44
CA VAL A 204 -4.46 13.89 -8.72
C VAL A 204 -5.77 13.12 -8.54
N ASN A 205 -5.86 12.27 -7.51
CA ASN A 205 -7.09 11.55 -7.20
C ASN A 205 -8.23 12.51 -6.83
N LEU A 206 -7.95 13.55 -6.06
CA LEU A 206 -8.95 14.56 -5.68
C LEU A 206 -9.61 15.17 -6.92
N PHE A 207 -8.81 15.60 -7.90
CA PHE A 207 -9.35 16.18 -9.14
C PHE A 207 -10.09 15.15 -10.00
N SER A 208 -9.51 13.97 -10.23
CA SER A 208 -10.14 12.95 -11.08
C SER A 208 -11.48 12.48 -10.51
N TYR A 209 -11.57 12.25 -9.21
CA TYR A 209 -12.80 11.84 -8.54
C TYR A 209 -13.78 13.02 -8.38
N GLY A 210 -13.29 14.25 -8.22
CA GLY A 210 -14.12 15.46 -8.18
C GLY A 210 -14.84 15.74 -9.51
N GLN A 211 -14.14 15.54 -10.63
CA GLN A 211 -14.76 15.61 -11.98
C GLN A 211 -15.84 14.54 -12.15
N ARG A 212 -15.52 13.29 -11.81
CA ARG A 212 -16.49 12.18 -11.87
C ARG A 212 -17.71 12.46 -11.00
N ALA A 213 -17.52 13.01 -9.79
CA ALA A 213 -18.62 13.36 -8.90
C ALA A 213 -19.53 14.44 -9.51
N SER A 214 -18.94 15.42 -10.20
CA SER A 214 -19.66 16.50 -10.89
C SER A 214 -20.46 15.99 -12.08
N GLU A 215 -19.87 15.12 -12.90
CA GLU A 215 -20.48 14.58 -14.11
C GLU A 215 -21.60 13.59 -13.79
N THR A 216 -21.32 12.64 -12.91
CA THR A 216 -22.29 11.60 -12.50
C THR A 216 -23.33 12.11 -11.52
N ARG A 217 -23.10 13.29 -10.92
CA ARG A 217 -23.88 13.84 -9.80
C ARG A 217 -24.03 12.83 -8.66
N SER A 218 -22.98 12.08 -8.39
CA SER A 218 -22.97 11.01 -7.40
C SER A 218 -21.75 11.10 -6.50
N LEU A 219 -21.85 10.51 -5.30
CA LEU A 219 -20.74 10.37 -4.39
C LEU A 219 -19.63 9.53 -5.05
N GLN A 220 -18.41 10.05 -5.03
CA GLN A 220 -17.22 9.31 -5.42
C GLN A 220 -16.32 9.12 -4.19
N THR A 221 -15.67 7.97 -4.08
CA THR A 221 -14.83 7.64 -2.94
C THR A 221 -13.52 7.04 -3.40
N PHE A 222 -12.41 7.43 -2.77
CA PHE A 222 -11.13 6.75 -2.91
C PHE A 222 -10.40 6.70 -1.57
N GLU A 223 -9.46 5.78 -1.43
CA GLU A 223 -8.51 5.77 -0.32
C GLU A 223 -7.17 6.32 -0.77
N ALA A 224 -6.53 7.13 0.07
CA ALA A 224 -5.21 7.67 -0.18
C ALA A 224 -4.37 7.74 1.09
N ALA A 225 -3.05 7.83 0.93
CA ALA A 225 -2.15 8.09 2.03
C ALA A 225 -1.69 9.55 2.00
N ILE A 226 -1.51 10.14 3.17
CA ILE A 226 -0.97 11.49 3.36
C ILE A 226 0.19 11.37 4.35
N THR A 227 1.33 12.00 4.07
CA THR A 227 2.45 12.06 5.02
C THR A 227 2.41 13.37 5.80
N LEU A 228 2.39 13.28 7.13
CA LEU A 228 2.49 14.40 8.07
C LEU A 228 3.61 14.11 9.06
N ASP A 229 4.59 15.02 9.20
CA ASP A 229 5.71 14.90 10.15
C ASP A 229 6.43 13.53 10.11
N SER A 230 6.62 12.98 8.91
CA SER A 230 7.18 11.62 8.68
C SER A 230 6.29 10.44 9.09
N GLN A 231 5.05 10.70 9.53
CA GLN A 231 4.03 9.68 9.76
C GLN A 231 3.11 9.58 8.55
N ARG A 232 2.75 8.34 8.18
CA ARG A 232 1.82 8.08 7.08
C ARG A 232 0.42 7.82 7.64
N LEU A 233 -0.53 8.68 7.25
CA LEU A 233 -1.94 8.53 7.54
C LEU A 233 -2.66 7.93 6.35
N PHE A 234 -3.57 6.99 6.60
CA PHE A 234 -4.49 6.48 5.60
C PHE A 234 -5.81 7.20 5.74
N CYS A 235 -6.31 7.72 4.62
CA CYS A 235 -7.54 8.49 4.57
C CYS A 235 -8.52 7.89 3.56
N GLU A 236 -9.80 7.87 3.93
CA GLU A 236 -10.90 7.72 3.00
C GLU A 236 -11.38 9.11 2.58
N VAL A 237 -11.37 9.39 1.28
CA VAL A 237 -11.79 10.67 0.70
C VAL A 237 -13.11 10.47 -0.03
N ARG A 238 -14.11 11.25 0.36
CA ARG A 238 -15.45 11.24 -0.23
C ARG A 238 -15.71 12.58 -0.91
N LEU A 239 -16.08 12.54 -2.18
CA LEU A 239 -16.28 13.70 -3.02
C LEU A 239 -17.73 13.79 -3.47
N VAL A 240 -18.35 14.93 -3.18
CA VAL A 240 -19.71 15.25 -3.61
C VAL A 240 -19.75 16.57 -4.37
N PRO A 241 -20.58 16.69 -5.41
CA PRO A 241 -20.74 17.95 -6.12
C PRO A 241 -21.40 19.00 -5.21
N ALA A 242 -20.89 20.22 -5.23
CA ALA A 242 -21.40 21.34 -4.43
C ALA A 242 -21.94 22.51 -5.29
N GLY A 243 -21.53 22.57 -6.55
CA GLY A 243 -21.93 23.60 -7.50
C GLY A 243 -21.27 23.38 -8.87
N PRO A 244 -21.48 24.27 -9.86
CA PRO A 244 -20.81 24.18 -11.15
C PRO A 244 -19.29 24.22 -11.01
N GLY A 245 -18.63 23.06 -11.15
CA GLY A 245 -17.18 22.93 -10.99
C GLY A 245 -16.68 22.95 -9.55
N GLU A 246 -17.57 23.00 -8.55
CA GLU A 246 -17.22 22.95 -7.13
C GLU A 246 -17.54 21.59 -6.54
N HIS A 247 -16.66 21.09 -5.67
CA HIS A 247 -16.85 19.84 -4.97
C HIS A 247 -16.52 20.00 -3.49
N ILE A 248 -17.22 19.24 -2.65
CA ILE A 248 -16.91 19.07 -1.24
C ILE A 248 -16.17 17.74 -1.11
N ALA A 249 -14.96 17.80 -0.57
CA ALA A 249 -14.16 16.66 -0.18
C ALA A 249 -14.26 16.47 1.34
N ILE A 250 -14.71 15.30 1.78
CA ILE A 250 -14.74 14.87 3.17
C ILE A 250 -13.62 13.84 3.33
N ILE A 251 -12.64 14.16 4.16
CA ILE A 251 -11.41 13.39 4.34
C ILE A 251 -11.44 12.80 5.75
N ARG A 252 -11.54 11.47 5.83
CA ARG A 252 -11.65 10.73 7.09
C ARG A 252 -10.40 9.93 7.38
N ASN A 253 -9.88 10.01 8.60
CA ASN A 253 -8.77 9.18 9.05
C ASN A 253 -9.24 7.73 9.23
N ILE A 254 -8.62 6.80 8.50
CA ILE A 254 -8.86 5.35 8.59
C ILE A 254 -7.59 4.60 8.99
N THR A 255 -6.57 5.30 9.49
CA THR A 255 -5.27 4.71 9.84
C THR A 255 -5.41 3.60 10.87
N GLU A 256 -6.17 3.83 11.94
CA GLU A 256 -6.37 2.82 12.99
C GLU A 256 -7.16 1.62 12.47
N ARG A 257 -8.18 1.86 11.64
CA ARG A 257 -8.91 0.78 10.96
C ARG A 257 -7.96 -0.10 10.14
N LYS A 258 -7.10 0.51 9.32
CA LYS A 258 -6.11 -0.24 8.52
C LYS A 258 -5.08 -0.97 9.37
N ARG A 259 -4.63 -0.39 10.49
CA ARG A 259 -3.73 -1.09 11.43
C ARG A 259 -4.38 -2.31 12.04
N LEU A 260 -5.64 -2.20 12.46
CA LEU A 260 -6.41 -3.33 12.99
C LEU A 260 -6.66 -4.39 11.92
N GLU A 261 -7.01 -4.02 10.69
CA GLU A 261 -7.15 -4.95 9.58
C GLU A 261 -5.82 -5.68 9.29
N GLN A 262 -4.69 -4.96 9.28
CA GLN A 262 -3.37 -5.56 9.11
C GLN A 262 -2.99 -6.49 10.27
N ALA A 263 -3.32 -6.11 11.51
CA ALA A 263 -3.11 -6.95 12.68
C ALA A 263 -3.97 -8.24 12.60
N LEU A 264 -5.24 -8.12 12.23
CA LEU A 264 -6.13 -9.27 12.03
C LEU A 264 -5.63 -10.21 10.92
N LEU A 265 -5.10 -9.66 9.83
CA LEU A 265 -4.48 -10.45 8.76
C LEU A 265 -3.18 -11.12 9.24
N ALA A 266 -2.38 -10.42 10.06
CA ALA A 266 -1.18 -10.99 10.66
C ALA A 266 -1.51 -12.14 11.62
N ASP A 267 -2.51 -11.97 12.50
CA ASP A 267 -3.02 -12.97 13.43
C ASP A 267 -3.64 -14.18 12.70
N ALA A 268 -4.25 -13.95 11.53
CA ALA A 268 -4.78 -15.03 10.70
C ALA A 268 -3.68 -15.96 10.17
N ILE A 269 -2.43 -15.52 10.12
CA ILE A 269 -1.30 -16.24 9.52
C ILE A 269 -0.25 -16.66 10.56
N HIS A 270 -0.10 -15.93 11.67
CA HIS A 270 0.94 -16.15 12.65
C HIS A 270 0.39 -16.57 14.02
N ASP A 271 1.20 -17.31 14.77
CA ASP A 271 0.97 -17.59 16.19
C ASP A 271 1.33 -16.35 17.01
N SER A 272 0.38 -15.85 17.80
CA SER A 272 0.51 -14.57 18.53
C SER A 272 1.59 -14.56 19.61
N LEU A 273 1.96 -15.74 20.14
CA LEU A 273 3.01 -15.85 21.16
C LEU A 273 4.41 -15.87 20.54
N THR A 274 4.63 -16.73 19.54
CA THR A 274 5.96 -17.00 18.99
C THR A 274 6.29 -16.20 17.73
N GLY A 275 5.27 -15.63 17.08
CA GLY A 275 5.38 -14.97 15.77
C GLY A 275 5.84 -15.91 14.66
N LEU A 276 5.74 -17.23 14.84
CA LEU A 276 5.87 -18.22 13.76
C LEU A 276 4.58 -18.27 12.95
N LEU A 277 4.56 -19.01 11.84
CA LEU A 277 3.29 -19.33 11.20
C LEU A 277 2.39 -20.11 12.17
N ASN A 278 1.09 -19.91 12.07
CA ASN A 278 0.12 -20.73 12.79
C ASN A 278 -0.23 -22.01 12.00
N ARG A 279 -1.10 -22.83 12.58
CA ARG A 279 -1.57 -24.08 11.97
C ARG A 279 -2.18 -23.88 10.58
N SER A 280 -3.05 -22.88 10.38
CA SER A 280 -3.72 -22.68 9.09
C SER A 280 -2.73 -22.31 7.99
N ALA A 281 -1.77 -21.42 8.29
CA ALA A 281 -0.72 -21.04 7.36
C ALA A 281 0.22 -22.21 7.02
N PHE A 282 0.56 -23.05 8.01
CA PHE A 282 1.32 -24.28 7.76
C PHE A 282 0.59 -25.22 6.80
N MET A 283 -0.71 -25.47 7.04
CA MET A 283 -1.52 -26.33 6.18
C MET A 283 -1.52 -25.83 4.73
N ALA A 284 -1.68 -24.52 4.53
CA ALA A 284 -1.63 -23.92 3.20
C ALA A 284 -0.26 -24.11 2.51
N LYS A 285 0.84 -23.96 3.25
CA LYS A 285 2.21 -24.15 2.72
C LYS A 285 2.51 -25.62 2.40
N ALA A 286 2.09 -26.54 3.26
CA ALA A 286 2.26 -27.97 3.02
C ALA A 286 1.41 -28.44 1.82
N ALA A 287 0.20 -27.91 1.65
CA ALA A 287 -0.63 -28.20 0.48
C ALA A 287 0.06 -27.75 -0.83
N GLN A 288 0.70 -26.57 -0.81
CA GLN A 288 1.51 -26.10 -1.94
C GLN A 288 2.69 -27.04 -2.22
N ALA A 289 3.40 -27.52 -1.19
CA ALA A 289 4.51 -28.46 -1.37
C ALA A 289 4.06 -29.80 -1.97
N ILE A 290 2.90 -30.33 -1.55
CA ILE A 290 2.31 -31.54 -2.14
C ILE A 290 1.97 -31.31 -3.62
N ALA A 291 1.32 -30.19 -3.94
CA ALA A 291 0.98 -29.85 -5.32
C ALA A 291 2.24 -29.73 -6.21
N LEU A 292 3.31 -29.11 -5.68
CA LEU A 292 4.60 -29.02 -6.37
C LEU A 292 5.22 -30.40 -6.63
N LYS A 293 5.23 -31.30 -5.63
CA LYS A 293 5.71 -32.68 -5.78
C LYS A 293 4.94 -33.44 -6.87
N LYS A 294 3.61 -33.29 -6.91
CA LYS A 294 2.76 -33.91 -7.95
C LYS A 294 3.07 -33.36 -9.36
N SER A 295 3.44 -32.07 -9.46
CA SER A 295 3.78 -31.43 -10.73
C SER A 295 5.23 -31.67 -11.19
N SER A 296 6.16 -31.94 -10.26
CA SER A 296 7.58 -32.12 -10.53
C SER A 296 8.14 -33.23 -9.66
N ALA A 297 8.45 -34.37 -10.27
CA ALA A 297 9.04 -35.52 -9.58
C ALA A 297 10.40 -35.19 -8.93
N ALA A 298 11.12 -34.18 -9.46
CA ALA A 298 12.42 -33.75 -8.96
C ALA A 298 12.33 -32.94 -7.66
N TYR A 299 11.21 -32.26 -7.41
CA TYR A 299 11.00 -31.55 -6.15
C TYR A 299 10.74 -32.56 -5.03
N ASN A 300 11.48 -32.50 -3.93
CA ASN A 300 11.15 -33.27 -2.73
C ASN A 300 11.05 -32.34 -1.52
N PHE A 301 10.28 -32.78 -0.53
CA PHE A 301 10.08 -32.05 0.70
C PHE A 301 9.98 -33.03 1.88
N ALA A 302 10.09 -32.52 3.10
CA ALA A 302 9.84 -33.30 4.30
C ALA A 302 9.06 -32.47 5.32
N VAL A 303 8.26 -33.16 6.13
CA VAL A 303 7.59 -32.58 7.30
C VAL A 303 8.24 -33.17 8.55
N LEU A 304 8.69 -32.28 9.43
CA LEU A 304 9.14 -32.63 10.78
C LEU A 304 8.06 -32.14 11.75
N PHE A 305 7.51 -33.06 12.54
CA PHE A 305 6.61 -32.76 13.65
C PHE A 305 7.42 -32.79 14.94
N VAL A 306 7.38 -31.71 15.71
CA VAL A 306 8.24 -31.49 16.87
C VAL A 306 7.37 -31.22 18.09
N ASP A 307 7.56 -31.98 19.15
CA ASP A 307 6.87 -31.80 20.43
C ASP A 307 7.89 -31.66 21.55
N LEU A 308 7.73 -30.62 22.38
CA LEU A 308 8.64 -30.38 23.49
C LEU A 308 8.35 -31.35 24.65
N ASP A 309 9.34 -32.17 24.98
CA ASP A 309 9.19 -33.16 26.02
C ASP A 309 8.96 -32.51 27.39
N ASN A 310 7.96 -33.01 28.12
CA ASN A 310 7.64 -32.57 29.48
C ASN A 310 7.34 -31.06 29.61
N PHE A 311 6.91 -30.38 28.54
CA PHE A 311 6.56 -28.96 28.61
C PHE A 311 5.51 -28.64 29.69
N LYS A 312 4.54 -29.54 29.89
CA LYS A 312 3.56 -29.42 30.97
C LYS A 312 4.23 -29.36 32.36
N VAL A 313 5.29 -30.15 32.59
CA VAL A 313 6.04 -30.13 33.86
C VAL A 313 6.74 -28.79 34.06
N VAL A 314 7.24 -28.16 32.98
CA VAL A 314 7.82 -26.81 33.03
C VAL A 314 6.76 -25.80 33.46
N ASN A 315 5.57 -25.84 32.84
CA ASN A 315 4.45 -24.97 33.23
C ASN A 315 4.01 -25.16 34.68
N ASP A 316 3.85 -26.42 35.10
CA ASP A 316 3.38 -26.76 36.44
C ASP A 316 4.42 -26.39 37.52
N SER A 317 5.72 -26.50 37.21
CA SER A 317 6.81 -26.27 38.17
C SER A 317 7.31 -24.83 38.20
N LEU A 318 7.35 -24.15 37.05
CA LEU A 318 7.97 -22.83 36.89
C LEU A 318 6.96 -21.73 36.52
N GLY A 319 5.72 -22.10 36.21
CA GLY A 319 4.64 -21.20 35.84
C GLY A 319 4.52 -20.97 34.32
N HIS A 320 3.30 -20.66 33.87
CA HIS A 320 2.98 -20.46 32.46
C HIS A 320 3.82 -19.36 31.78
N LEU A 321 4.18 -18.28 32.50
CA LEU A 321 5.03 -17.23 31.95
C LEU A 321 6.42 -17.75 31.53
N VAL A 322 6.97 -18.72 32.27
CA VAL A 322 8.27 -19.33 31.94
C VAL A 322 8.10 -20.30 30.76
N GLY A 323 6.99 -21.03 30.69
CA GLY A 323 6.65 -21.84 29.52
C GLY A 323 6.48 -21.01 28.25
N ASP A 324 5.83 -19.85 28.35
CA ASP A 324 5.68 -18.92 27.23
C ASP A 324 7.05 -18.41 26.75
N GLN A 325 7.94 -18.03 27.67
CA GLN A 325 9.32 -17.65 27.33
C GLN A 325 10.09 -18.81 26.68
N LEU A 326 9.92 -20.04 27.18
CA LEU A 326 10.52 -21.22 26.57
C LEU A 326 10.07 -21.37 25.11
N LEU A 327 8.78 -21.29 24.83
CA LEU A 327 8.24 -21.38 23.47
C LEU A 327 8.78 -20.29 22.55
N ILE A 328 8.92 -19.06 23.04
CA ILE A 328 9.50 -17.93 22.29
C ILE A 328 10.98 -18.19 21.95
N GLU A 329 11.77 -18.70 22.89
CA GLU A 329 13.19 -19.03 22.66
C GLU A 329 13.36 -20.19 21.68
N ILE A 330 12.54 -21.23 21.78
CA ILE A 330 12.50 -22.34 20.84
C ILE A 330 12.17 -21.85 19.42
N ALA A 331 11.15 -21.00 19.29
CA ALA A 331 10.78 -20.40 18.02
C ALA A 331 11.92 -19.57 17.42
N ARG A 332 12.66 -18.82 18.25
CA ARG A 332 13.84 -18.07 17.80
C ARG A 332 14.93 -19.00 17.29
N LYS A 333 15.23 -20.09 18.01
CA LYS A 333 16.21 -21.11 17.59
C LYS A 333 15.85 -21.69 16.22
N PHE A 334 14.57 -22.00 15.96
CA PHE A 334 14.15 -22.47 14.64
C PHE A 334 14.34 -21.41 13.56
N LYS A 335 13.93 -20.16 13.79
CA LYS A 335 14.11 -19.06 12.82
C LYS A 335 15.57 -18.83 12.45
N THR A 336 16.50 -19.00 13.40
CA THR A 336 17.94 -18.80 13.16
C THR A 336 18.65 -20.03 12.61
N GLY A 337 18.15 -21.23 12.91
CA GLY A 337 18.79 -22.50 12.57
C GLY A 337 18.38 -23.08 11.22
N LEU A 338 17.28 -22.59 10.64
CA LEU A 338 16.72 -23.10 9.38
C LEU A 338 16.92 -22.11 8.23
N ARG A 339 16.83 -22.61 6.99
CA ARG A 339 17.02 -21.79 5.79
C ARG A 339 15.80 -20.89 5.58
N PRO A 340 15.95 -19.70 4.99
CA PRO A 340 14.81 -18.79 4.73
C PRO A 340 13.70 -19.40 3.85
N CYS A 341 14.01 -20.42 3.05
CA CYS A 341 13.04 -21.15 2.23
C CYS A 341 12.24 -22.18 3.03
N ASP A 342 12.73 -22.63 4.18
CA ASP A 342 12.05 -23.62 5.02
C ASP A 342 10.94 -22.93 5.83
N THR A 343 9.83 -23.64 6.02
CA THR A 343 8.67 -23.09 6.73
C THR A 343 8.62 -23.63 8.15
N VAL A 344 8.42 -22.75 9.14
CA VAL A 344 8.27 -23.14 10.56
C VAL A 344 6.96 -22.60 11.10
N ALA A 345 6.22 -23.46 11.77
CA ALA A 345 4.95 -23.11 12.39
C ALA A 345 4.84 -23.67 13.80
N ARG A 346 4.04 -23.01 14.64
CA ARG A 346 3.50 -23.57 15.87
C ARG A 346 2.09 -24.04 15.61
N LEU A 347 1.82 -25.31 15.86
CA LEU A 347 0.51 -25.91 15.59
C LEU A 347 -0.47 -25.71 16.76
N GLY A 348 0.08 -25.60 17.97
CA GLY A 348 -0.66 -25.34 19.21
C GLY A 348 0.11 -25.90 20.41
N GLY A 349 -0.11 -25.37 21.62
CA GLY A 349 0.56 -25.87 22.82
C GLY A 349 2.10 -25.84 22.69
N ASP A 350 2.72 -27.01 22.82
CA ASP A 350 4.15 -27.31 22.67
C ASP A 350 4.52 -27.96 21.33
N GLU A 351 3.58 -28.02 20.39
CA GLU A 351 3.76 -28.64 19.09
C GLU A 351 4.18 -27.62 18.02
N PHE A 352 5.23 -27.97 17.30
CA PHE A 352 5.77 -27.24 16.17
C PHE A 352 5.83 -28.14 14.94
N ALA A 353 5.78 -27.53 13.77
CA ALA A 353 6.02 -28.23 12.51
C ALA A 353 7.01 -27.46 11.64
N ILE A 354 7.90 -28.20 11.02
CA ILE A 354 8.88 -27.67 10.07
C ILE A 354 8.64 -28.35 8.73
N LEU A 355 8.48 -27.56 7.69
CA LEU A 355 8.36 -28.03 6.31
C LEU A 355 9.64 -27.64 5.57
N LEU A 356 10.42 -28.66 5.22
CA LEU A 356 11.66 -28.52 4.48
C LEU A 356 11.36 -28.53 2.98
N HIS A 357 11.76 -27.46 2.30
CA HIS A 357 11.51 -27.30 0.87
C HIS A 357 12.73 -27.71 0.04
N ASP A 358 12.45 -28.28 -1.13
CA ASP A 358 13.42 -28.59 -2.20
C ASP A 358 14.68 -29.30 -1.68
N ILE A 359 14.48 -30.41 -0.97
CA ILE A 359 15.57 -31.21 -0.43
C ILE A 359 15.99 -32.30 -1.42
N PRO A 360 17.29 -32.58 -1.58
CA PRO A 360 17.77 -33.56 -2.56
C PRO A 360 17.52 -35.02 -2.13
N SER A 361 17.43 -35.28 -0.83
CA SER A 361 17.18 -36.63 -0.30
C SER A 361 16.67 -36.60 1.14
N GLY A 362 16.09 -37.72 1.60
CA GLY A 362 15.67 -37.91 2.99
C GLY A 362 16.83 -37.84 4.01
N ALA A 363 18.08 -38.07 3.57
CA ALA A 363 19.25 -37.93 4.43
C ALA A 363 19.43 -36.49 4.95
N ILE A 364 19.08 -35.49 4.13
CA ILE A 364 19.12 -34.08 4.54
C ILE A 364 18.07 -33.79 5.61
N ALA A 365 16.88 -34.40 5.52
CA ALA A 365 15.86 -34.26 6.55
C ALA A 365 16.32 -34.85 7.90
N LEU A 366 17.02 -35.99 7.88
CA LEU A 366 17.61 -36.60 9.08
C LEU A 366 18.72 -35.73 9.68
N GLU A 367 19.59 -35.17 8.84
CA GLU A 367 20.66 -34.27 9.29
C GLU A 367 20.09 -33.01 9.95
N LEU A 368 19.07 -32.39 9.34
CA LEU A 368 18.40 -31.22 9.90
C LEU A 368 17.65 -31.56 11.19
N ALA A 369 16.98 -32.71 11.27
CA ALA A 369 16.37 -33.16 12.52
C ALA A 369 17.40 -33.35 13.64
N HIS A 370 18.58 -33.89 13.32
CA HIS A 370 19.69 -34.02 14.26
C HIS A 370 20.21 -32.66 14.73
N GLN A 371 20.42 -31.70 13.81
CA GLN A 371 20.84 -30.34 14.15
C GLN A 371 19.81 -29.62 15.02
N VAL A 372 18.52 -29.78 14.71
CA VAL A 372 17.43 -29.29 15.54
C VAL A 372 17.53 -29.90 16.95
N GLN A 373 17.64 -31.22 17.06
CA GLN A 373 17.76 -31.90 18.35
C GLN A 373 18.92 -31.37 19.19
N GLN A 374 20.11 -31.22 18.59
CA GLN A 374 21.29 -30.68 19.26
C GLN A 374 21.09 -29.23 19.71
N SER A 375 20.46 -28.41 18.88
CA SER A 375 20.16 -27.01 19.20
C SER A 375 19.21 -26.91 20.39
N LEU A 376 18.20 -27.77 20.46
CA LEU A 376 17.21 -27.78 21.54
C LEU A 376 17.75 -28.34 22.86
N ALA A 377 18.76 -29.22 22.81
CA ALA A 377 19.42 -29.78 23.99
C ALA A 377 20.32 -28.78 24.73
N MET A 378 20.69 -27.66 24.11
CA MET A 378 21.47 -26.62 24.75
C MET A 378 20.64 -25.85 25.79
N PRO A 379 21.17 -25.57 27.00
CA PRO A 379 20.45 -24.80 28.02
C PRO A 379 19.93 -23.46 27.50
N LEU A 380 18.67 -23.16 27.80
CA LEU A 380 18.01 -21.91 27.46
C LEU A 380 18.02 -20.98 28.66
N ARG A 381 18.54 -19.76 28.48
CA ARG A 381 18.44 -18.71 29.51
C ARG A 381 17.10 -18.00 29.42
N LEU A 382 16.26 -18.22 30.42
CA LEU A 382 14.94 -17.62 30.57
C LEU A 382 14.99 -16.67 31.78
N GLY A 383 15.33 -15.41 31.53
CA GLY A 383 15.66 -14.44 32.59
C GLY A 383 16.92 -14.85 33.36
N ASP A 384 16.79 -14.99 34.69
CA ASP A 384 17.89 -15.38 35.59
C ASP A 384 18.04 -16.91 35.75
N ARG A 385 17.35 -17.71 34.93
CA ARG A 385 17.29 -19.18 35.05
C ARG A 385 17.82 -19.85 33.78
N GLU A 386 18.42 -21.02 33.95
CA GLU A 386 18.74 -21.93 32.86
C GLU A 386 17.77 -23.11 32.87
N VAL A 387 17.10 -23.34 31.75
CA VAL A 387 16.14 -24.43 31.55
C VAL A 387 16.67 -25.36 30.48
N LEU A 388 16.70 -26.65 30.80
CA LEU A 388 16.96 -27.71 29.84
C LEU A 388 15.64 -28.15 29.22
N SER A 389 15.59 -28.14 27.89
CA SER A 389 14.48 -28.68 27.10
C SER A 389 14.97 -29.82 26.23
N SER A 390 14.09 -30.76 25.92
CA SER A 390 14.29 -31.70 24.83
C SER A 390 13.03 -31.74 23.97
N ALA A 391 13.15 -32.30 22.78
CA ALA A 391 12.00 -32.53 21.92
C ALA A 391 12.03 -33.96 21.40
N SER A 392 10.84 -34.48 21.12
CA SER A 392 10.65 -35.66 20.30
C SER A 392 10.22 -35.23 18.90
N ILE A 393 10.90 -35.76 17.88
CA ILE A 393 10.70 -35.33 16.49
C ILE A 393 10.28 -36.52 15.63
N GLY A 394 9.22 -36.34 14.85
CA GLY A 394 8.81 -37.30 13.83
C GLY A 394 9.01 -36.73 12.45
N ILE A 395 9.49 -37.55 11.53
CA ILE A 395 9.88 -37.12 10.19
C ILE A 395 9.06 -37.91 9.17
N ALA A 396 8.38 -37.23 8.25
CA ALA A 396 7.76 -37.84 7.09
C ALA A 396 8.31 -37.21 5.81
N TYR A 397 8.88 -38.04 4.94
CA TYR A 397 9.45 -37.61 3.66
C TYR A 397 8.40 -37.67 2.55
N SER A 398 8.58 -36.90 1.47
CA SER A 398 7.63 -36.82 0.35
C SER A 398 7.69 -38.01 -0.63
N ASP A 399 8.27 -39.14 -0.23
CA ASP A 399 8.33 -40.37 -1.03
C ASP A 399 7.02 -41.17 -1.02
N GLY A 400 6.17 -40.97 -0.01
CA GLY A 400 4.79 -41.40 -0.04
C GLY A 400 3.97 -40.63 -1.08
N ASP A 401 3.04 -41.32 -1.75
CA ASP A 401 2.00 -40.67 -2.55
C ASP A 401 0.98 -40.01 -1.61
N TYR A 402 1.32 -38.83 -1.10
CA TYR A 402 0.44 -38.06 -0.23
C TYR A 402 -0.64 -37.34 -1.02
N ASP A 403 -1.90 -37.65 -0.71
CA ASP A 403 -3.06 -36.97 -1.27
C ASP A 403 -3.59 -35.81 -0.43
N SER A 404 -3.14 -35.68 0.82
CA SER A 404 -3.52 -34.59 1.71
C SER A 404 -2.41 -34.20 2.68
N VAL A 405 -2.51 -33.00 3.23
CA VAL A 405 -1.58 -32.49 4.25
C VAL A 405 -1.76 -33.27 5.56
N GLU A 406 -2.99 -33.64 5.87
CA GLU A 406 -3.33 -34.42 7.05
C GLU A 406 -2.64 -35.78 7.06
N ALA A 407 -2.51 -36.43 5.90
CA ALA A 407 -1.85 -37.73 5.78
C ALA A 407 -0.35 -37.64 6.12
N ILE A 408 0.38 -36.66 5.57
CA ILE A 408 1.81 -36.50 5.86
C ILE A 408 2.07 -36.03 7.29
N LEU A 409 1.21 -35.14 7.82
CA LEU A 409 1.28 -34.75 9.23
C LEU A 409 1.01 -35.93 10.17
N HIS A 410 0.04 -36.78 9.84
CA HIS A 410 -0.25 -37.97 10.63
C HIS A 410 0.93 -38.95 10.63
N HIS A 411 1.57 -39.19 9.50
CA HIS A 411 2.78 -40.02 9.43
C HIS A 411 3.94 -39.44 10.26
N ALA A 412 4.13 -38.12 10.21
CA ALA A 412 5.11 -37.45 11.04
C ALA A 412 4.76 -37.58 12.54
N ASP A 413 3.49 -37.43 12.92
CA ASP A 413 3.02 -37.62 14.30
C ASP A 413 3.23 -39.07 14.80
N VAL A 414 2.91 -40.08 13.98
CA VAL A 414 3.18 -41.49 14.30
C VAL A 414 4.68 -41.73 14.55
N ALA A 415 5.54 -41.18 13.69
CA ALA A 415 6.98 -41.27 13.89
C ALA A 415 7.44 -40.56 15.17
N MET A 416 6.89 -39.37 15.47
CA MET A 416 7.20 -38.63 16.70
C MET A 416 6.78 -39.42 17.94
N TYR A 417 5.61 -40.06 17.91
CA TYR A 417 5.15 -40.90 19.01
C TYR A 417 6.09 -42.10 19.25
N ARG A 418 6.64 -42.71 18.19
CA ARG A 418 7.68 -43.74 18.31
C ARG A 418 8.95 -43.18 18.97
N ALA A 419 9.38 -41.98 18.60
CA ALA A 419 10.50 -41.31 19.26
C ALA A 419 10.23 -41.09 20.76
N LYS A 420 9.01 -40.69 21.14
CA LYS A 420 8.60 -40.59 22.56
C LYS A 420 8.65 -41.95 23.27
N ALA A 421 8.11 -43.00 22.66
CA ALA A 421 8.06 -44.33 23.23
C ALA A 421 9.46 -44.96 23.41
N ALA A 422 10.40 -44.66 22.51
CA ALA A 422 11.77 -45.15 22.57
C ALA A 422 12.69 -44.35 23.52
N GLY A 423 12.15 -43.43 24.34
CA GLY A 423 12.91 -42.74 25.38
C GLY A 423 12.91 -41.21 25.33
N ARG A 424 12.16 -40.58 24.41
CA ARG A 424 12.13 -39.12 24.18
C ARG A 424 13.48 -38.55 23.76
N SER A 425 13.57 -37.23 23.57
CA SER A 425 14.81 -36.53 23.21
C SER A 425 15.51 -37.10 21.96
N GLN A 426 14.73 -37.53 20.97
CA GLN A 426 15.23 -38.13 19.74
C GLN A 426 14.28 -37.91 18.58
N TYR A 427 14.72 -38.30 17.39
CA TYR A 427 13.90 -38.26 16.19
C TYR A 427 13.68 -39.66 15.63
N ALA A 428 12.56 -39.85 14.92
CA ALA A 428 12.29 -41.06 14.17
C ALA A 428 11.73 -40.72 12.78
N LEU A 429 12.09 -41.53 11.79
CA LEU A 429 11.55 -41.46 10.45
C LEU A 429 10.31 -42.35 10.35
N PHE A 430 9.27 -41.86 9.69
CA PHE A 430 8.12 -42.67 9.32
C PHE A 430 8.56 -43.74 8.33
N ASP A 431 8.26 -44.99 8.68
CA ASP A 431 8.51 -46.15 7.82
C ASP A 431 7.20 -46.93 7.68
N PRO A 432 6.60 -46.95 6.47
CA PRO A 432 5.34 -47.63 6.22
C PRO A 432 5.43 -49.15 6.37
N THR A 433 6.63 -49.75 6.40
CA THR A 433 6.81 -51.19 6.59
C THR A 433 6.72 -51.61 8.06
N LEU A 434 6.86 -50.67 9.00
CA LEU A 434 6.75 -50.90 10.43
C LEU A 434 5.32 -50.69 10.97
N ASP A 435 4.38 -50.20 10.15
CA ASP A 435 2.97 -49.94 10.49
C ASP A 435 1.98 -50.92 9.84
N ARG A 436 2.41 -52.16 9.54
CA ARG A 436 1.52 -53.24 9.07
C ARG A 436 1.13 -54.22 10.17
#